data_AF-A0A6G0SZG7-F1
#
_entry.id   AF-A0A6G0SZG7-F1
#
_cell.length_a   1.000
_cell.length_b   1.000
_cell.length_c   1.000
_cell.angle_alpha   90.00
_cell.angle_beta   90.00
_cell.angle_gamma   90.00
#
_symmetry.space_group_name_H-M   'P 1'
#
loop_
_entity.id
_entity.type
_entity.pdbx_description
1 polymer ?
#
loop_
_entity_poly.entity_id
_entity_poly.type
_entity_poly.pdbx_seq_one_letter_code
_entity_poly.pdbx_strand_id
1 'polypeptide(L)'
;MDASGEVLEELIKAKENIKRKYTALKQGKADIQSIVTETFKPIIDPLNEIQKSTLDKTIDNTEDLHFYQIDEFTLKLVRLGKKEIKLVGNTIIVDDTTYPLTQGLCSLVFSKAPKLYTENDLKTYKSILIQTSAHLTSNSKQIKKGGNKYRDIITTLFPSGSGLSVQLQKHTLQYWNNPNELVSRLKLLLASKAAGNTGVFNEILSIFEELREAGYIKRIPND
;
A
#
# COMPACT_ATOMS: atom_id res chain seq x y z
N MET A 1 -38.41 -10.64 1.20
CA MET A 1 -37.73 -10.83 -0.08
C MET A 1 -38.83 -11.04 -1.11
N ASP A 2 -38.96 -10.11 -2.03
CA ASP A 2 -40.06 -9.97 -2.97
C ASP A 2 -39.82 -10.84 -4.21
N ALA A 3 -40.72 -11.81 -4.44
CA ALA A 3 -40.64 -12.78 -5.54
C ALA A 3 -40.52 -12.16 -6.94
N SER A 4 -40.79 -10.85 -7.08
CA SER A 4 -40.65 -10.10 -8.32
C SER A 4 -39.18 -9.88 -8.74
N GLY A 5 -38.27 -9.70 -7.77
CA GLY A 5 -36.85 -9.47 -8.06
C GLY A 5 -36.14 -10.73 -8.56
N GLU A 6 -36.50 -11.89 -8.01
CA GLU A 6 -35.93 -13.19 -8.36
C GLU A 6 -36.30 -13.60 -9.81
N VAL A 7 -37.56 -13.38 -10.19
CA VAL A 7 -38.03 -13.61 -11.57
C VAL A 7 -37.32 -12.69 -12.58
N LEU A 8 -37.03 -11.45 -12.19
CA LEU A 8 -36.31 -10.51 -13.05
C LEU A 8 -34.85 -10.93 -13.27
N GLU A 9 -34.17 -11.43 -12.23
CA GLU A 9 -32.82 -11.96 -12.34
C GLU A 9 -32.75 -13.20 -13.24
N GLU A 10 -33.70 -14.12 -13.10
CA GLU A 10 -33.80 -15.29 -13.97
C GLU A 10 -34.00 -14.89 -15.44
N LEU A 11 -34.85 -13.89 -15.70
CA LEU A 11 -35.11 -13.39 -17.05
C LEU A 11 -33.86 -12.74 -17.67
N ILE A 12 -33.11 -11.97 -16.89
CA ILE A 12 -31.85 -11.35 -17.32
C ILE A 12 -30.81 -12.43 -17.64
N LYS A 13 -30.70 -13.46 -16.78
CA LYS A 13 -29.79 -14.59 -16.96
C LYS A 13 -30.13 -15.40 -18.21
N ALA A 14 -31.42 -15.65 -18.45
CA ALA A 14 -31.90 -16.33 -19.65
C ALA A 14 -31.57 -15.54 -20.93
N LYS A 15 -31.78 -14.21 -20.93
CA LYS A 15 -31.45 -13.32 -22.06
C LYS A 15 -29.95 -13.31 -22.37
N GLU A 16 -29.09 -13.21 -21.34
CA GLU A 16 -27.63 -13.29 -21.48
C GLU A 16 -27.21 -14.63 -22.09
N ASN A 17 -27.78 -15.74 -21.61
CA ASN A 17 -27.48 -17.08 -22.11
C ASN A 17 -27.87 -17.25 -23.59
N ILE A 18 -29.04 -16.77 -23.99
CA ILE A 18 -29.50 -16.81 -25.40
C ILE A 18 -28.56 -16.00 -26.29
N LYS A 19 -28.19 -14.79 -25.87
CA LYS A 19 -27.27 -13.92 -26.62
C LYS A 19 -25.91 -14.58 -26.83
N ARG A 20 -25.35 -15.21 -25.78
CA ARG A 20 -24.08 -15.94 -25.84
C ARG A 20 -24.17 -17.16 -26.77
N LYS A 21 -25.26 -17.92 -26.71
CA LYS A 21 -25.47 -19.09 -27.60
C LYS A 21 -25.60 -18.67 -29.07
N TYR A 22 -26.35 -17.59 -29.35
CA TYR A 22 -26.49 -17.04 -30.69
C TYR A 22 -25.16 -16.53 -31.27
N THR A 23 -24.34 -15.81 -30.48
CA THR A 23 -23.03 -15.35 -30.96
C THR A 23 -22.05 -16.51 -31.18
N ALA A 24 -22.10 -17.56 -30.36
CA ALA A 24 -21.30 -18.76 -30.56
C ALA A 24 -21.68 -19.50 -31.85
N LEU A 25 -22.98 -19.64 -32.13
CA LEU A 25 -23.49 -20.23 -33.38
C LEU A 25 -23.13 -19.37 -34.60
N LYS A 26 -23.31 -18.05 -34.52
CA LYS A 26 -22.93 -17.11 -35.58
C LYS A 26 -21.43 -17.17 -35.93
N GLN A 27 -20.58 -17.48 -34.96
CA GLN A 27 -19.13 -17.57 -35.13
C GLN A 27 -18.64 -18.99 -35.45
N GLY A 28 -19.54 -19.97 -35.64
CA GLY A 28 -19.15 -21.39 -35.82
C GLY A 28 -18.43 -22.00 -34.61
N LYS A 29 -18.41 -21.30 -33.47
CA LYS A 29 -17.67 -21.70 -32.27
C LYS A 29 -18.35 -22.83 -31.52
N ALA A 30 -19.66 -23.00 -31.70
CA ALA A 30 -20.41 -24.07 -31.06
C ALA A 30 -19.94 -25.46 -31.54
N ASP A 31 -19.72 -25.61 -32.85
CA ASP A 31 -19.26 -26.87 -33.45
C ASP A 31 -17.81 -27.16 -33.05
N ILE A 32 -16.95 -26.13 -33.07
CA ILE A 32 -15.55 -26.25 -32.63
C ILE A 32 -15.47 -26.64 -31.16
N GLN A 33 -16.27 -26.01 -30.30
CA GLN A 33 -16.34 -26.36 -28.87
C GLN A 33 -16.79 -27.80 -28.69
N SER A 34 -17.85 -28.23 -29.40
CA SER A 34 -18.35 -29.62 -29.34
C SER A 34 -17.26 -30.63 -29.74
N ILE A 35 -16.61 -30.41 -30.88
CA ILE A 35 -15.56 -31.29 -31.41
C ILE A 35 -14.36 -31.34 -30.46
N VAL A 36 -13.92 -30.19 -29.94
CA VAL A 36 -12.82 -30.12 -28.96
C VAL A 36 -13.22 -30.87 -27.68
N THR A 37 -14.41 -30.64 -27.15
CA THR A 37 -14.87 -31.33 -25.93
C THR A 37 -14.98 -32.83 -26.12
N GLU A 38 -15.46 -33.32 -27.26
CA GLU A 38 -15.53 -34.75 -27.56
C GLU A 38 -14.14 -35.37 -27.73
N THR A 39 -13.24 -34.68 -28.44
CA THR A 39 -11.87 -35.15 -28.71
C THR A 39 -11.05 -35.27 -27.44
N PHE A 40 -11.17 -34.31 -26.52
CA PHE A 40 -10.39 -34.27 -25.29
C PHE A 40 -11.11 -34.90 -24.09
N LYS A 41 -12.35 -35.37 -24.25
CA LYS A 41 -13.12 -36.04 -23.19
C LYS A 41 -12.36 -37.16 -22.47
N PRO A 42 -11.62 -38.06 -23.16
CA PRO A 42 -10.86 -39.13 -22.51
C PRO A 42 -9.74 -38.64 -21.57
N ILE A 43 -9.35 -37.37 -21.67
CA ILE A 43 -8.30 -36.76 -20.85
C ILE A 43 -8.93 -35.84 -19.78
N ILE A 44 -9.97 -35.08 -20.16
CA ILE A 44 -10.67 -34.15 -19.28
C ILE A 44 -11.39 -34.88 -18.13
N ASP A 45 -12.07 -36.00 -18.43
CA ASP A 45 -12.85 -36.74 -17.43
C ASP A 45 -11.95 -37.31 -16.31
N PRO A 46 -10.84 -38.02 -16.60
CA PRO A 46 -9.90 -38.46 -15.57
C PRO A 46 -9.29 -37.32 -14.74
N LEU A 47 -8.98 -36.18 -15.36
CA LEU A 47 -8.43 -35.02 -14.66
C LEU A 47 -9.43 -34.43 -13.66
N ASN A 48 -10.71 -34.39 -14.02
CA ASN A 48 -11.78 -33.93 -13.15
C ASN A 48 -12.02 -34.88 -11.96
N GLU A 49 -11.91 -36.20 -12.17
CA GLU A 49 -12.01 -37.17 -11.07
C GLU A 49 -10.85 -37.05 -10.07
N ILE A 50 -9.62 -36.85 -10.57
CA ILE A 50 -8.45 -36.60 -9.72
C ILE A 50 -8.67 -35.32 -8.90
N GLN A 51 -9.19 -34.26 -9.52
CA GLN A 51 -9.50 -33.00 -8.83
C GLN A 51 -10.52 -33.20 -7.70
N LYS A 52 -11.65 -33.88 -7.97
CA LYS A 52 -12.68 -34.15 -6.96
C LYS A 52 -12.14 -34.98 -5.80
N SER A 53 -11.38 -36.04 -6.09
CA SER A 53 -10.76 -36.87 -5.05
C SER A 53 -9.74 -36.12 -4.17
N THR A 54 -9.18 -35.03 -4.70
CA THR A 54 -8.27 -34.14 -3.97
C THR A 54 -9.06 -33.17 -3.10
N LEU A 55 -10.19 -32.65 -3.60
CA LEU A 55 -11.07 -31.72 -2.88
C LEU A 55 -11.76 -32.36 -1.68
N ASP A 56 -12.23 -33.60 -1.79
CA ASP A 56 -12.91 -34.33 -0.71
C ASP A 56 -11.99 -34.59 0.51
N LYS A 57 -10.67 -34.49 0.36
CA LYS A 57 -9.69 -34.61 1.46
C LYS A 57 -9.45 -33.31 2.22
N THR A 58 -9.97 -32.18 1.72
CA THR A 58 -9.64 -30.83 2.22
C THR A 58 -10.82 -30.04 2.77
N ILE A 59 -12.06 -30.54 2.69
CA ILE A 59 -13.24 -29.80 3.14
C ILE A 59 -13.60 -30.24 4.56
N ASP A 60 -12.85 -29.72 5.52
CA ASP A 60 -13.42 -29.30 6.79
C ASP A 60 -12.83 -27.91 7.08
N ASN A 61 -13.69 -26.89 7.04
CA ASN A 61 -13.41 -25.46 7.26
C ASN A 61 -12.81 -24.65 6.08
N THR A 62 -13.65 -23.90 5.33
CA THR A 62 -13.43 -22.46 4.96
C THR A 62 -14.39 -21.99 3.86
N GLU A 63 -15.39 -21.19 4.21
CA GLU A 63 -16.42 -20.63 3.30
C GLU A 63 -16.02 -19.32 2.58
N ASP A 64 -14.74 -18.92 2.47
CA ASP A 64 -14.39 -17.54 2.07
C ASP A 64 -13.38 -17.40 0.90
N LEU A 65 -13.24 -18.41 0.03
CA LEU A 65 -12.17 -18.45 -0.99
C LEU A 65 -12.63 -18.40 -2.47
N HIS A 66 -13.85 -17.96 -2.75
CA HIS A 66 -14.44 -18.02 -4.10
C HIS A 66 -13.99 -16.90 -5.08
N PHE A 67 -12.69 -16.60 -5.19
CA PHE A 67 -12.19 -15.64 -6.21
C PHE A 67 -10.89 -15.97 -6.93
N TYR A 68 -10.26 -17.13 -6.70
CA TYR A 68 -9.00 -17.44 -7.38
C TYR A 68 -8.94 -18.89 -7.89
N GLN A 69 -9.89 -19.26 -8.75
CA GLN A 69 -9.61 -20.23 -9.79
C GLN A 69 -9.15 -19.43 -11.01
N ILE A 70 -7.83 -19.39 -11.22
CA ILE A 70 -7.23 -18.77 -12.40
C ILE A 70 -7.26 -19.84 -13.48
N ASP A 71 -8.17 -19.69 -14.43
CA ASP A 71 -8.25 -20.52 -15.61
C ASP A 71 -6.90 -20.51 -16.34
N GLU A 72 -6.43 -21.72 -16.60
CA GLU A 72 -5.18 -22.06 -17.26
C GLU A 72 -5.00 -21.22 -18.55
N PHE A 73 -3.81 -20.61 -18.70
CA PHE A 73 -3.33 -19.87 -19.88
C PHE A 73 -3.72 -18.40 -20.12
N THR A 74 -4.26 -17.66 -19.14
CA THR A 74 -4.37 -16.19 -19.26
C THR A 74 -3.18 -15.46 -18.63
N LEU A 75 -2.31 -14.88 -19.47
CA LEU A 75 -1.31 -13.88 -19.05
C LEU A 75 -2.03 -12.64 -18.51
N LYS A 76 -2.41 -12.67 -17.23
CA LYS A 76 -2.99 -11.50 -16.57
C LYS A 76 -1.85 -10.54 -16.22
N LEU A 77 -1.64 -9.54 -17.08
CA LEU A 77 -0.82 -8.39 -16.73
C LEU A 77 -1.53 -7.58 -15.65
N VAL A 78 -0.93 -7.51 -14.46
CA VAL A 78 -1.41 -6.68 -13.35
C VAL A 78 -0.40 -5.57 -13.12
N ARG A 79 -0.86 -4.32 -13.11
CA ARG A 79 0.02 -3.19 -12.80
C ARG A 79 0.19 -3.06 -11.29
N LEU A 80 1.43 -3.04 -10.80
CA LEU A 80 1.75 -2.75 -9.41
C LEU A 80 2.72 -1.56 -9.35
N GLY A 81 2.26 -0.47 -8.74
CA GLY A 81 3.04 0.75 -8.69
C GLY A 81 3.39 1.27 -10.08
N LYS A 82 4.69 1.38 -10.36
CA LYS A 82 5.21 1.86 -11.65
C LYS A 82 5.50 0.76 -12.65
N LYS A 83 5.45 -0.51 -12.24
CA LYS A 83 5.82 -1.65 -13.07
C LYS A 83 4.63 -2.58 -13.31
N GLU A 84 4.78 -3.44 -14.30
CA GLU A 84 3.84 -4.49 -14.62
C GLU A 84 4.31 -5.81 -14.01
N ILE A 85 3.35 -6.62 -13.58
CA ILE A 85 3.58 -7.92 -12.99
C ILE A 85 2.90 -8.96 -13.87
N LYS A 86 3.64 -10.02 -14.21
CA LYS A 86 3.13 -11.17 -14.94
C LYS A 86 2.94 -12.32 -13.96
N LEU A 87 1.79 -12.96 -14.03
CA LEU A 87 1.51 -14.20 -13.30
C LEU A 87 1.63 -15.36 -14.30
N VAL A 88 2.60 -16.24 -14.07
CA VAL A 88 2.83 -17.41 -14.92
C VAL A 88 2.84 -18.64 -14.02
N GLY A 89 1.79 -19.45 -14.12
CA GLY A 89 1.57 -20.60 -13.24
C GLY A 89 1.64 -20.21 -11.76
N ASN A 90 2.57 -20.82 -11.03
CA ASN A 90 2.76 -20.58 -9.59
C ASN A 90 3.90 -19.59 -9.30
N THR A 91 4.13 -18.61 -10.19
CA THR A 91 5.24 -17.66 -10.09
C THR A 91 4.81 -16.25 -10.47
N ILE A 92 5.28 -15.26 -9.70
CA ILE A 92 5.15 -13.84 -10.00
C ILE A 92 6.43 -13.38 -10.68
N ILE A 93 6.33 -12.78 -11.86
CA ILE A 93 7.46 -12.21 -12.60
C ILE A 93 7.32 -10.69 -12.61
N VAL A 94 8.34 -10.01 -12.10
CA VAL A 94 8.48 -8.56 -12.10
C VAL A 94 9.77 -8.23 -12.83
N ASP A 95 9.66 -7.63 -14.02
CA ASP A 95 10.76 -7.51 -14.99
C ASP A 95 11.46 -8.87 -15.23
N ASP A 96 12.70 -9.00 -14.76
CA ASP A 96 13.53 -10.22 -14.89
C ASP A 96 13.62 -11.02 -13.58
N THR A 97 12.94 -10.58 -12.51
CA THR A 97 12.96 -11.29 -11.22
C THR A 97 11.71 -12.16 -11.07
N THR A 98 11.91 -13.43 -10.72
CA THR A 98 10.84 -14.39 -10.46
C THR A 98 10.69 -14.69 -8.97
N TYR A 99 9.45 -14.71 -8.49
CA TYR A 99 9.10 -15.00 -7.10
C TYR A 99 8.10 -16.14 -7.02
N PRO A 100 8.28 -17.12 -6.12
CA PRO A 100 7.32 -18.19 -5.92
C PRO A 100 5.99 -17.60 -5.41
N LEU A 101 4.88 -17.97 -6.06
CA LEU A 101 3.55 -17.55 -5.67
C LEU A 101 3.07 -18.40 -4.48
N THR A 102 3.36 -17.94 -3.27
CA THR A 102 2.78 -18.51 -2.04
C THR A 102 1.41 -17.88 -1.76
N GLN A 103 0.55 -18.58 -1.01
CA GLN A 103 -0.74 -18.03 -0.57
C GLN A 103 -0.55 -16.72 0.22
N GLY A 104 0.45 -16.69 1.12
CA GLY A 104 0.79 -15.50 1.91
C GLY A 104 1.27 -14.34 1.05
N LEU A 105 2.13 -14.59 0.06
CA LEU A 105 2.59 -13.56 -0.87
C LEU A 105 1.45 -13.06 -1.77
N CYS A 106 0.60 -13.95 -2.26
CA CYS A 106 -0.58 -13.59 -3.04
C CYS A 106 -1.51 -12.67 -2.25
N SER A 107 -1.79 -13.02 -0.98
CA SER A 107 -2.54 -12.21 -0.03
C SER A 107 -1.87 -10.83 0.17
N LEU A 108 -0.55 -10.80 0.34
CA LEU A 108 0.20 -9.55 0.49
C LEU A 108 0.20 -8.69 -0.77
N VAL A 109 0.19 -9.24 -1.97
CA VAL A 109 0.23 -8.44 -3.21
C VAL A 109 -1.16 -7.93 -3.59
N PHE A 110 -2.16 -8.82 -3.62
CA PHE A 110 -3.47 -8.56 -4.24
C PHE A 110 -4.57 -8.18 -3.25
N SER A 111 -4.48 -8.57 -1.97
CA SER A 111 -5.55 -8.32 -1.00
C SER A 111 -5.49 -6.92 -0.38
N LYS A 112 -6.66 -6.34 -0.11
CA LYS A 112 -6.80 -5.08 0.64
C LYS A 112 -6.43 -5.23 2.11
N ALA A 113 -6.76 -6.37 2.69
CA ALA A 113 -6.47 -6.73 4.08
C ALA A 113 -5.79 -8.11 4.09
N PRO A 114 -4.45 -8.15 3.94
CA PRO A 114 -3.71 -9.41 3.93
C PRO A 114 -3.88 -10.11 5.28
N LYS A 115 -4.35 -11.35 5.23
CA LYS A 115 -4.37 -12.27 6.37
C LYS A 115 -3.48 -13.46 6.02
N LEU A 116 -2.85 -14.06 7.04
CA LEU A 116 -2.10 -15.31 6.94
C LEU A 116 -0.90 -15.24 5.96
N TYR A 117 0.19 -14.63 6.39
CA TYR A 117 1.46 -14.59 5.66
C TYR A 117 2.64 -14.90 6.60
N THR A 118 3.71 -15.45 6.04
CA THR A 118 4.94 -15.76 6.77
C THR A 118 5.94 -14.59 6.73
N GLU A 119 6.95 -14.63 7.59
CA GLU A 119 8.04 -13.65 7.56
C GLU A 119 8.82 -13.68 6.22
N ASN A 120 8.94 -14.85 5.61
CA ASN A 120 9.56 -15.00 4.29
C ASN A 120 8.74 -14.33 3.18
N ASP A 121 7.41 -14.47 3.23
CA ASP A 121 6.51 -13.77 2.32
C ASP A 121 6.63 -12.25 2.50
N LEU A 122 6.76 -11.78 3.74
CA LEU A 122 6.94 -10.36 4.06
C LEU A 122 8.26 -9.79 3.50
N LYS A 123 9.35 -10.55 3.60
CA LYS A 123 10.66 -10.20 3.01
C LYS A 123 10.57 -10.14 1.49
N THR A 124 9.96 -11.14 0.88
CA THR A 124 9.76 -11.20 -0.58
C THR A 124 8.89 -10.05 -1.06
N TYR A 125 7.80 -9.77 -0.34
CA TYR A 125 6.91 -8.65 -0.61
C TYR A 125 7.63 -7.30 -0.50
N LYS A 126 8.51 -7.12 0.50
CA LYS A 126 9.36 -5.92 0.62
C LYS A 126 10.21 -5.72 -0.64
N SER A 127 10.85 -6.78 -1.15
CA SER A 127 11.64 -6.72 -2.39
C SER A 127 10.79 -6.32 -3.59
N ILE A 128 9.61 -6.91 -3.77
CA ILE A 128 8.67 -6.54 -4.84
C ILE A 128 8.25 -5.06 -4.72
N LEU A 129 7.95 -4.58 -3.51
CA LEU A 129 7.58 -3.19 -3.28
C LEU A 129 8.68 -2.19 -3.64
N ILE A 130 9.94 -2.55 -3.35
CA ILE A 130 11.11 -1.75 -3.73
C ILE A 130 11.24 -1.74 -5.26
N GLN A 131 11.21 -2.91 -5.90
CA GLN A 131 11.35 -3.02 -7.36
C GLN A 131 10.25 -2.26 -8.11
N THR A 132 9.01 -2.36 -7.66
CA THR A 132 7.84 -1.76 -8.32
C THR A 132 7.58 -0.31 -7.89
N SER A 133 8.29 0.18 -6.87
CA SER A 133 8.05 1.48 -6.22
C SER A 133 6.59 1.69 -5.79
N ALA A 134 5.85 0.60 -5.54
CA ALA A 134 4.42 0.70 -5.24
C ALA A 134 4.13 1.39 -3.89
N HIS A 135 5.06 1.28 -2.94
CA HIS A 135 5.01 1.90 -1.63
C HIS A 135 5.26 3.42 -1.63
N LEU A 136 5.77 3.98 -2.73
CA LEU A 136 6.12 5.41 -2.85
C LEU A 136 5.02 6.23 -3.51
N THR A 137 4.95 7.53 -3.20
CA THR A 137 4.07 8.51 -3.85
C THR A 137 4.45 8.70 -5.32
N SER A 138 3.60 9.36 -6.10
CA SER A 138 3.91 9.68 -7.51
C SER A 138 5.28 10.38 -7.65
N ASN A 139 5.57 11.28 -6.71
CA ASN A 139 6.82 12.03 -6.64
C ASN A 139 8.02 11.20 -6.12
N SER A 140 7.82 9.92 -5.78
CA SER A 140 8.84 8.92 -5.43
C SER A 140 9.76 9.24 -4.25
N LYS A 141 9.48 10.32 -3.51
CA LYS A 141 10.29 10.78 -2.37
C LYS A 141 9.72 10.38 -1.01
N GLN A 142 8.43 10.06 -0.96
CA GLN A 142 7.71 9.81 0.28
C GLN A 142 6.96 8.49 0.20
N ILE A 143 6.78 7.83 1.34
CA ILE A 143 5.91 6.66 1.45
C ILE A 143 4.46 7.12 1.31
N LYS A 144 3.68 6.42 0.48
CA LYS A 144 2.23 6.64 0.38
C LYS A 144 1.59 6.36 1.73
N LYS A 145 0.96 7.38 2.30
CA LYS A 145 0.22 7.26 3.56
C LYS A 145 -1.25 6.98 3.22
N GLY A 146 -1.83 5.95 3.83
CA GLY A 146 -3.27 5.67 3.73
C GLY A 146 -3.62 4.18 3.57
N GLY A 147 -4.73 3.78 4.17
CA GLY A 147 -5.23 2.41 4.17
C GLY A 147 -4.61 1.51 5.26
N ASN A 148 -5.27 0.39 5.52
CA ASN A 148 -4.84 -0.57 6.56
C ASN A 148 -3.47 -1.16 6.24
N LYS A 149 -3.23 -1.51 4.97
CA LYS A 149 -1.94 -2.03 4.50
C LYS A 149 -0.78 -1.08 4.81
N TYR A 150 -0.98 0.23 4.67
CA TYR A 150 0.03 1.21 5.05
C TYR A 150 0.34 1.12 6.55
N ARG A 151 -0.69 1.19 7.39
CA ARG A 151 -0.58 1.23 8.86
C ARG A 151 0.01 -0.04 9.46
N ASP A 152 -0.35 -1.20 8.93
CA ASP A 152 -0.08 -2.49 9.57
C ASP A 152 1.18 -3.16 8.99
N ILE A 153 1.49 -2.93 7.71
CA ILE A 153 2.55 -3.65 6.99
C ILE A 153 3.63 -2.70 6.47
N ILE A 154 3.25 -1.65 5.72
CA ILE A 154 4.25 -0.80 5.04
C ILE A 154 5.07 0.02 6.04
N THR A 155 4.45 0.58 7.07
CA THR A 155 5.14 1.30 8.17
C THR A 155 6.18 0.44 8.86
N THR A 156 5.87 -0.83 9.11
CA THR A 156 6.76 -1.82 9.72
C THR A 156 7.92 -2.17 8.78
N LEU A 157 7.65 -2.32 7.48
CA LEU A 157 8.67 -2.65 6.48
C LEU A 157 9.60 -1.49 6.16
N PHE A 158 9.09 -0.26 6.22
CA PHE A 158 9.76 0.99 5.86
C PHE A 158 9.53 2.03 6.97
N PRO A 159 10.16 1.84 8.14
CA PRO A 159 10.05 2.79 9.23
C PRO A 159 10.57 4.15 8.77
N SER A 160 9.68 5.13 8.73
CA SER A 160 10.04 6.53 8.50
C SER A 160 10.07 7.25 9.84
N GLY A 161 11.11 8.04 10.09
CA GLY A 161 11.13 8.92 11.26
C GLY A 161 9.90 9.82 11.24
N SER A 162 9.12 9.81 12.32
CA SER A 162 7.91 10.63 12.46
C SER A 162 8.20 12.12 12.65
N GLY A 163 9.47 12.52 12.65
CA GLY A 163 9.91 13.79 13.19
C GLY A 163 9.72 13.84 14.71
N LEU A 164 10.41 14.77 15.37
CA LEU A 164 10.14 15.11 16.77
C LEU A 164 9.01 16.14 16.80
N SER A 165 7.85 15.77 17.33
CA SER A 165 6.78 16.72 17.62
C SER A 165 7.08 17.40 18.95
N VAL A 166 7.71 18.58 18.91
CA VAL A 166 7.94 19.40 20.09
C VAL A 166 6.71 20.27 20.31
N GLN A 167 6.09 20.19 21.49
CA GLN A 167 5.11 21.19 21.92
C GLN A 167 5.84 22.54 22.02
N LEU A 168 5.40 23.53 21.24
CA LEU A 168 5.85 24.91 21.38
C LEU A 168 5.48 25.36 22.80
N GLN A 169 6.48 25.45 23.68
CA GLN A 169 6.33 26.03 25.00
C GLN A 169 5.83 27.47 24.80
N LYS A 170 4.63 27.76 25.29
CA LYS A 170 4.11 29.13 25.35
C LYS A 170 5.10 29.89 26.24
N HIS A 171 5.82 30.86 25.68
CA HIS A 171 6.83 31.60 26.43
C HIS A 171 6.16 32.22 27.67
N THR A 172 6.50 31.70 28.85
CA THR A 172 6.20 32.34 30.12
C THR A 172 6.96 33.66 30.12
N LEU A 173 6.28 34.78 30.37
CA LEU A 173 6.93 36.08 30.55
C LEU A 173 7.83 35.98 31.79
N GLN A 174 9.10 35.66 31.58
CA GLN A 174 10.12 35.59 32.61
C GLN A 174 10.81 36.94 32.67
N TYR A 175 10.68 37.63 33.80
CA TYR A 175 11.30 38.92 34.04
C TYR A 175 12.74 38.70 34.53
N TRP A 176 13.73 39.12 33.75
CA TRP A 176 15.14 38.88 34.05
C TRP A 176 15.74 40.05 34.85
N ASN A 177 16.04 39.81 36.13
CA ASN A 177 16.62 40.85 37.00
C ASN A 177 18.16 40.91 36.95
N ASN A 178 18.82 40.00 36.23
CA ASN A 178 20.28 39.88 36.21
C ASN A 178 20.85 39.87 34.77
N PRO A 179 21.77 40.80 34.43
CA PRO A 179 22.39 40.88 33.11
C PRO A 179 23.13 39.60 32.69
N ASN A 180 23.73 38.89 33.65
CA ASN A 180 24.47 37.66 33.36
C ASN A 180 23.55 36.52 32.91
N GLU A 181 22.32 36.50 33.41
CA GLU A 181 21.29 35.52 33.00
C GLU A 181 20.81 35.83 31.58
N LEU A 182 20.59 37.11 31.25
CA LEU A 182 20.25 37.56 29.90
C LEU A 182 21.32 37.16 28.88
N VAL A 183 22.60 37.35 29.19
CA VAL A 183 23.71 36.95 28.32
C VAL A 183 23.78 35.43 28.17
N SER A 184 23.53 34.67 29.24
CA SER A 184 23.51 33.20 29.20
C SER A 184 22.37 32.68 28.35
N ARG A 185 21.18 33.27 28.48
CA ARG A 185 20.00 32.96 27.67
C ARG A 185 20.22 33.34 26.20
N LEU A 186 20.80 34.51 25.93
CA LEU A 186 21.13 34.96 24.59
C LEU A 186 22.10 34.00 23.89
N LYS A 187 23.15 33.54 24.58
CA LYS A 187 24.09 32.52 24.05
C LYS A 187 23.37 31.24 23.65
N LEU A 188 22.45 30.76 24.50
CA LEU A 188 21.64 29.57 24.22
C LEU A 188 20.75 29.77 22.97
N LEU A 189 20.09 30.93 22.85
CA LEU A 189 19.22 31.23 21.71
C LEU A 189 20.01 31.39 20.41
N LEU A 190 21.19 32.01 20.45
CA LEU A 190 22.09 32.11 19.29
C LEU A 190 22.58 30.74 18.83
N ALA A 191 22.91 29.84 19.77
CA ALA A 191 23.24 28.45 19.45
C ALA A 191 22.04 27.71 18.84
N SER A 192 20.83 27.91 19.38
CA SER A 192 19.59 27.34 18.81
C SER A 192 19.32 27.86 17.39
N LYS A 193 19.53 29.16 17.17
CA LYS A 193 19.41 29.79 15.84
C LYS A 193 20.45 29.24 14.85
N ALA A 194 21.70 29.08 15.29
CA ALA A 194 22.77 28.49 14.49
C ALA A 194 22.48 27.02 14.10
N ALA A 195 21.76 26.30 14.96
CA ALA A 195 21.24 24.96 14.67
C ALA A 195 20.01 24.94 13.74
N GLY A 196 19.56 26.10 13.25
CA GLY A 196 18.46 26.24 12.29
C GLY A 196 17.09 26.55 12.89
N ASN A 197 16.99 26.82 14.20
CA ASN A 197 15.71 27.21 14.80
C ASN A 197 15.37 28.67 14.48
N THR A 198 14.34 28.91 13.67
CA THR A 198 13.89 30.27 13.31
C THR A 198 12.93 30.88 14.33
N GLY A 199 12.38 30.09 15.26
CA GLY A 199 11.37 30.53 16.24
C GLY A 199 11.91 31.36 17.40
N VAL A 200 13.23 31.48 17.55
CA VAL A 200 13.87 32.16 18.70
C VAL A 200 14.09 33.67 18.48
N PHE A 201 13.74 34.20 17.30
CA PHE A 201 14.07 35.58 16.93
C PHE A 201 13.44 36.64 17.83
N ASN A 202 12.16 36.48 18.19
CA ASN A 202 11.45 37.44 19.03
C ASN A 202 12.05 37.52 20.43
N GLU A 203 12.46 36.38 20.98
CA GLU A 203 13.10 36.33 22.30
C GLU A 203 14.49 36.97 22.27
N ILE A 204 15.27 36.72 21.21
CA ILE A 204 16.56 37.40 20.98
C ILE A 204 16.36 38.91 20.91
N LEU A 205 15.34 39.38 20.19
CA LEU A 205 15.04 40.81 20.08
C LEU A 205 14.69 41.41 21.45
N SER A 206 13.80 40.77 22.21
CA SER A 206 13.42 41.18 23.57
C SER A 206 14.64 41.33 24.49
N ILE A 207 15.57 40.37 24.46
CA ILE A 207 16.80 40.44 25.27
C ILE A 207 17.69 41.61 24.86
N PHE A 208 17.82 41.89 23.56
CA PHE A 208 18.57 43.06 23.10
C PHE A 208 17.93 44.38 23.55
N GLU A 209 16.60 44.44 23.64
CA GLU A 209 15.91 45.62 24.15
C GLU A 209 16.16 45.82 25.65
N GLU A 210 16.06 44.76 26.46
CA GLU A 210 16.35 44.81 27.90
C GLU A 210 17.80 45.23 28.18
N LEU A 211 18.78 44.65 27.47
CA LEU A 211 20.20 45.01 27.62
C LEU A 211 20.48 46.47 27.22
N ARG A 212 19.71 47.01 26.26
CA ARG A 212 19.80 48.41 25.84
C ARG A 212 19.19 49.34 26.89
N GLU A 213 18.02 49.01 27.42
CA GLU A 213 17.34 49.81 28.45
C GLU A 213 18.14 49.89 29.74
N ALA A 214 18.80 48.79 30.13
CA ALA A 214 19.70 48.76 31.27
C ALA A 214 21.06 49.46 31.00
N GLY A 215 21.31 49.93 29.78
CA GLY A 215 22.49 50.70 29.41
C GLY A 215 23.76 49.87 29.16
N TYR A 216 23.66 48.54 29.03
CA TYR A 216 24.81 47.67 28.78
C TYR A 216 25.28 47.68 27.34
N ILE A 217 24.38 47.96 26.39
CA ILE A 217 24.69 48.01 24.96
C ILE A 217 24.13 49.27 24.31
N LYS A 218 24.77 49.73 23.23
CA LYS A 218 24.36 50.90 22.45
C LYS A 218 24.08 50.49 21.02
N ARG A 219 23.09 51.13 20.41
CA ARG A 219 22.82 50.98 18.97
C ARG A 219 23.94 51.68 18.21
N ILE A 220 24.63 50.93 17.36
CA ILE A 220 25.55 51.51 16.38
C ILE A 220 24.66 52.09 15.26
N PRO A 221 24.84 53.36 14.86
CA PRO A 221 24.16 53.92 13.70
C PRO A 221 24.43 53.06 12.46
N ASN A 222 23.44 52.90 11.60
CA ASN A 222 23.70 52.36 10.26
C ASN A 222 24.26 53.54 9.44
N ASP A 223 25.53 53.45 9.05
CA ASP A 223 26.12 54.30 8.00
C ASP A 223 25.54 53.94 6.63
#